data_AF-A0A850PE03-F1
#
_entry.id   AF-A0A850PE03-F1
#
_cell.length_a   1.000
_cell.length_b   1.000
_cell.length_c   1.000
_cell.angle_alpha   90.00
_cell.angle_beta   90.00
_cell.angle_gamma   90.00
#
_symmetry.space_group_name_H-M   'P 1'
#
loop_
_entity.id
_entity.type
_entity.pdbx_description
1 polymer ?
#
loop_
_entity_poly.entity_id
_entity_poly.type
_entity_poly.pdbx_seq_one_letter_code
_entity_poly.pdbx_strand_id
1 'polypeptide(L)' 'PKADVLAAIAQETRLVGRLLAEPDFAEGVRARVIDKDRQPRWAWPTAAAVPDALVDDILGTR' A
#
# COMPACT_ATOMS: atom_id res chain seq x y z
N PRO A 1 -13.88 1.09 -21.79
CA PRO A 1 -13.79 -0.39 -21.73
C PRO A 1 -13.40 -0.83 -20.32
N LYS A 2 -14.10 -1.81 -19.72
CA LYS A 2 -13.72 -2.36 -18.43
C LYS A 2 -12.40 -3.11 -18.60
N ALA A 3 -11.42 -2.85 -17.74
CA ALA A 3 -10.16 -3.57 -17.79
C ALA A 3 -10.42 -5.08 -17.67
N ASP A 4 -9.64 -5.86 -18.42
CA ASP A 4 -9.67 -7.31 -18.32
C ASP A 4 -9.31 -7.75 -16.89
N VAL A 5 -10.00 -8.78 -16.38
CA VAL A 5 -9.83 -9.23 -15.00
C VAL A 5 -8.42 -9.78 -14.76
N LEU A 6 -7.85 -10.49 -15.74
CA LEU A 6 -6.48 -11.00 -15.60
C LEU A 6 -5.47 -9.86 -15.59
N ALA A 7 -5.69 -8.83 -16.41
CA ALA A 7 -4.88 -7.61 -16.37
C ALA A 7 -4.94 -6.91 -14.99
N ALA A 8 -6.13 -6.83 -14.38
CA ALA A 8 -6.30 -6.26 -13.04
C ALA A 8 -5.56 -7.07 -11.97
N ILE A 9 -5.71 -8.40 -11.96
CA ILE A 9 -5.00 -9.28 -11.01
C ILE A 9 -3.48 -9.18 -11.17
N ALA A 10 -2.98 -9.09 -12.40
CA ALA A 10 -1.55 -8.92 -12.66
C ALA A 10 -1.03 -7.59 -12.11
N GLN A 11 -1.81 -6.51 -12.23
CA GLN A 11 -1.48 -5.21 -11.63
C GLN A 11 -1.49 -5.28 -10.10
N GLU A 12 -2.55 -5.84 -9.50
CA GLU A 12 -2.68 -6.00 -8.05
C GLU A 12 -1.54 -6.82 -7.46
N THR A 13 -1.13 -7.90 -8.13
CA THR A 13 -0.04 -8.76 -7.64
C THR A 13 1.28 -7.98 -7.52
N ARG A 14 1.61 -7.13 -8.51
CA ARG A 14 2.82 -6.29 -8.48
C ARG A 14 2.71 -5.20 -7.42
N LEU A 15 1.56 -4.54 -7.35
CA LEU A 15 1.25 -3.50 -6.37
C LEU A 15 1.42 -4.01 -4.94
N VAL A 16 0.75 -5.14 -4.62
CA VAL A 16 0.82 -5.76 -3.30
C VAL A 16 2.24 -6.19 -2.98
N GLY A 17 2.96 -6.77 -3.94
CA GLY A 17 4.37 -7.15 -3.75
C GLY A 17 5.25 -6.00 -3.26
N ARG A 18 5.04 -4.78 -3.76
CA ARG A 18 5.77 -3.58 -3.31
C ARG A 18 5.26 -3.06 -1.98
N LEU A 19 3.94 -3.00 -1.78
CA LEU A 19 3.34 -2.58 -0.51
C LEU A 19 3.76 -3.43 0.69
N LEU A 20 4.01 -4.73 0.47
CA LEU A 20 4.49 -5.63 1.52
C LEU A 20 5.90 -5.26 2.03
N ALA A 21 6.70 -4.54 1.24
CA ALA A 21 8.02 -4.06 1.65
C ALA A 21 7.95 -2.71 2.41
N GLU A 22 6.82 -2.01 2.31
CA GLU A 22 6.62 -0.73 3.00
C GLU A 22 6.26 -0.95 4.49
N PRO A 23 6.78 -0.09 5.39
CA PRO A 23 6.60 -0.26 6.84
C PRO A 23 5.13 -0.17 7.27
N ASP A 24 4.33 0.65 6.58
CA ASP A 24 2.94 0.91 6.95
C ASP A 24 2.03 -0.32 6.74
N PHE A 25 2.36 -1.26 5.85
CA PHE A 25 1.60 -2.50 5.75
C PHE A 25 1.70 -3.31 7.06
N ALA A 26 2.93 -3.52 7.54
CA ALA A 26 3.18 -4.25 8.78
C ALA A 26 2.57 -3.53 10.00
N GLU A 27 2.67 -2.20 10.06
CA GLU A 27 2.07 -1.41 11.14
C GLU A 27 0.53 -1.49 11.15
N GLY A 28 -0.11 -1.49 9.97
CA GLY A 28 -1.55 -1.66 9.87
C GLY A 28 -2.01 -3.03 10.35
N VAL A 29 -1.28 -4.08 9.99
CA VAL A 29 -1.52 -5.44 10.49
C VAL A 29 -1.33 -5.51 12.00
N ARG A 30 -0.24 -4.91 12.52
CA ARG A 30 0.01 -4.85 13.97
C ARG A 30 -1.16 -4.20 14.71
N ALA A 31 -1.53 -2.97 14.32
CA ALA A 31 -2.55 -2.17 14.99
C ALA A 31 -3.97 -2.77 14.88
N ARG A 32 -4.27 -3.50 13.79
CA ARG A 32 -5.63 -4.03 13.53
C ARG A 32 -5.83 -5.49 13.89
N VAL A 33 -4.80 -6.33 13.72
CA VAL A 33 -4.91 -7.80 13.80
C VAL A 33 -4.11 -8.37 14.96
N ILE A 34 -2.90 -7.87 15.21
CA ILE A 34 -2.03 -8.41 16.25
C ILE A 34 -2.39 -7.79 17.61
N ASP A 35 -2.00 -6.54 17.82
CA ASP A 35 -2.16 -5.83 19.09
C ASP A 35 -3.60 -5.32 19.27
N LYS A 36 -4.29 -5.04 18.14
CA LYS A 36 -5.70 -4.58 18.11
C LYS A 36 -5.94 -3.27 18.88
N ASP A 37 -4.90 -2.46 19.05
CA ASP A 37 -4.97 -1.16 19.73
C ASP A 37 -5.72 -0.08 18.93
N ARG A 38 -5.91 -0.28 17.62
CA ARG A 38 -6.47 0.70 16.67
C ARG A 38 -5.69 2.04 16.66
N GLN A 39 -4.40 2.01 16.99
CA GLN A 39 -3.52 3.17 17.05
C GLN A 39 -2.29 2.94 16.14
N PRO A 40 -2.49 2.95 14.81
CA PRO A 40 -1.37 2.82 13.89
C PRO A 40 -0.49 4.08 13.90
N ARG A 41 0.82 3.87 13.80
CA ARG A 41 1.84 4.90 13.69
C ARG A 41 2.35 4.96 12.25
N TRP A 42 1.56 5.59 11.39
CA TRP A 42 1.90 5.73 9.96
C TRP A 42 3.16 6.58 9.75
N ALA A 43 3.91 6.24 8.70
CA ALA A 43 5.08 7.03 8.27
C ALA A 43 4.68 8.46 7.86
N TRP A 44 3.48 8.63 7.29
CA TRP A 44 2.95 9.93 6.84
C TRP A 44 1.66 10.27 7.60
N PRO A 45 1.54 11.47 8.20
CA PRO A 45 0.41 11.81 9.07
C PRO A 45 -0.91 12.02 8.30
N THR A 46 -0.84 12.24 6.99
CA THR A 46 -2.01 12.39 6.11
C THR A 46 -1.70 11.80 4.74
N ALA A 47 -2.73 11.44 3.96
CA ALA A 47 -2.55 10.95 2.60
C ALA A 47 -1.85 11.97 1.69
N ALA A 48 -2.12 13.27 1.87
CA ALA A 48 -1.48 14.34 1.09
C ALA A 48 0.00 14.56 1.42
N ALA A 49 0.49 13.99 2.54
CA ALA A 49 1.90 14.05 2.92
C ALA A 49 2.73 12.90 2.31
N VAL A 50 2.10 11.93 1.64
CA VAL A 50 2.80 10.85 0.94
C VAL A 50 3.50 11.43 -0.30
N PRO A 51 4.81 11.20 -0.49
CA PRO A 51 5.50 11.69 -1.68
C PRO A 51 4.96 11.07 -2.96
N ASP A 52 4.68 11.89 -3.99
CA ASP A 52 4.24 11.40 -5.31
C ASP A 52 5.23 10.40 -5.90
N ALA A 53 6.53 10.58 -5.67
CA ALA A 53 7.56 9.65 -6.13
C ALA A 53 7.42 8.24 -5.52
N LEU A 54 6.95 8.14 -4.28
CA LEU A 54 6.68 6.84 -3.64
C LEU A 54 5.42 6.20 -4.25
N VAL A 55 4.38 7.00 -4.51
CA VAL A 55 3.17 6.53 -5.18
C VAL A 55 3.49 6.00 -6.58
N ASP A 56 4.28 6.74 -7.36
CA ASP A 56 4.74 6.34 -8.69
C ASP A 56 5.52 5.02 -8.65
N ASP A 57 6.45 4.89 -7.70
CA ASP A 57 7.27 3.68 -7.53
C ASP A 57 6.41 2.47 -7.19
N ILE A 58 5.50 2.61 -6.22
CA ILE A 58 4.56 1.54 -5.82
C ILE A 58 3.66 1.13 -6.99
N LEU A 59 3.09 2.09 -7.72
CA LEU A 59 2.22 1.82 -8.86
C LEU A 59 2.98 1.31 -10.10
N GLY A 60 4.29 1.58 -10.19
CA GLY A 60 5.12 1.17 -11.32
C GLY A 60 4.85 2.01 -12.56
N THR A 61 4.57 3.28 -12.34
CA THR A 61 4.22 4.24 -13.39
C THR A 61 5.46 5.01 -13.91
N ARG A 62 6.67 4.60 -13.50
CA ARG A 62 7.96 5.04 -14.03
C ARG A 62 8.72 3.89 -14.66
#